data_AF-A0ABC8S424-F1
#
_entry.id   AF-A0ABC8S424-F1
#
_cell.length_a   1.000
_cell.length_b   1.000
_cell.length_c   1.000
_cell.angle_alpha   90.00
_cell.angle_beta   90.00
_cell.angle_gamma   90.00
#
_symmetry.space_group_name_H-M   'P 1'
#
loop_
_entity.id
_entity.type
_entity.pdbx_description
1 polymer ?
#
loop_
_entity_poly.entity_id
_entity_poly.type
_entity_poly.pdbx_seq_one_letter_code
_entity_poly.pdbx_strand_id
1 'polypeptide(L)'
;MESISVKFPYLLRKKLKEGQEVRRVAQLDWKIIENDCEKPFVASGLKLIPLPVMHGEDYTCLGFLFGETYRVAYISDVSRFLPTTERYISKSDDQQLDLLILDTLYKNGSHNTHFCFPQTLEAVKRLCPKQALLIGMTHEFDHHRDNEFLMEWSRREGIPVQLAHDGLRIPIDL
;
A
#
# COMPACT_ATOMS: atom_id res chain seq x y z
N MET A 1 13.19 19.82 0.52
CA MET A 1 12.88 20.99 1.37
C MET A 1 13.19 22.31 0.67
N GLU A 2 14.39 22.49 0.11
CA GLU A 2 14.85 23.75 -0.49
C GLU A 2 13.92 24.31 -1.59
N SER A 3 13.44 23.47 -2.52
CA SER A 3 12.49 23.89 -3.56
C SER A 3 11.17 24.45 -2.99
N ILE A 4 10.66 23.85 -1.90
CA ILE A 4 9.46 24.35 -1.21
C ILE A 4 9.76 25.68 -0.50
N SER A 5 10.95 25.82 0.09
CA SER A 5 11.39 27.06 0.72
C SER A 5 11.41 28.24 -0.24
N VAL A 6 11.86 28.01 -1.47
CA VAL A 6 11.93 29.05 -2.51
C VAL A 6 10.53 29.43 -2.99
N LYS A 7 9.66 28.45 -3.27
CA LYS A 7 8.32 28.71 -3.84
C LYS A 7 7.30 29.17 -2.80
N PHE A 8 7.37 28.64 -1.57
CA PHE A 8 6.37 28.85 -0.51
C PHE A 8 7.02 29.24 0.82
N PRO A 9 7.80 30.34 0.86
CA PRO A 9 8.56 30.72 2.05
C PRO A 9 7.66 31.09 3.24
N TYR A 10 6.37 31.35 3.04
CA TYR A 10 5.43 31.68 4.12
C TYR A 10 4.91 30.44 4.86
N LEU A 11 5.07 29.24 4.29
CA LEU A 11 4.71 27.96 4.92
C LEU A 11 5.83 27.39 5.80
N LEU A 12 7.00 28.02 5.83
CA LEU A 12 8.14 27.56 6.62
C LEU A 12 8.30 28.36 7.89
N ARG A 13 8.55 27.66 9.01
CA ARG A 13 8.83 28.29 10.29
C ARG A 13 10.04 29.21 10.17
N LYS A 14 9.81 30.50 10.32
CA LYS A 14 10.85 31.53 10.36
C LYS A 14 11.12 31.94 11.80
N LYS A 15 12.39 32.20 12.13
CA LYS A 15 12.73 32.92 13.36
C LYS A 15 12.18 34.33 13.26
N LEU A 16 11.34 34.72 14.22
CA LEU A 16 10.82 36.08 14.33
C LEU A 16 11.97 37.02 14.72
N LYS A 17 12.02 38.20 14.09
CA LYS A 17 12.91 39.28 14.56
C LYS A 17 12.27 39.98 15.75
N GLU A 18 13.10 40.56 16.61
CA GLU A 18 12.63 41.35 17.75
C GLU A 18 11.70 42.48 17.29
N GLY A 19 10.51 42.60 17.90
CA GLY A 19 9.48 43.59 17.53
C GLY A 19 8.61 43.22 16.32
N GLN A 20 8.79 42.04 15.70
CA GLN A 20 7.98 41.63 14.54
C GLN A 20 6.66 40.98 14.96
N GLU A 21 5.53 41.48 14.43
CA GLU A 21 4.21 40.88 14.67
C GLU A 21 4.11 39.45 14.12
N VAL A 22 3.51 38.57 14.92
CA VAL A 22 3.28 37.17 14.55
C VAL A 22 2.12 37.09 13.56
N ARG A 23 2.42 36.87 12.28
CA ARG A 23 1.40 36.50 11.29
C ARG A 23 0.98 35.04 11.51
N ARG A 24 -0.30 34.81 11.80
CA ARG A 24 -0.88 33.48 12.00
C ARG A 24 -1.17 32.81 10.66
N VAL A 25 -0.13 32.34 9.98
CA VAL A 25 -0.23 31.57 8.74
C VAL A 25 0.09 30.11 9.02
N ALA A 26 -0.65 29.18 8.41
CA ALA A 26 -0.36 27.75 8.52
C ALA A 26 1.09 27.45 8.12
N GLN A 27 1.73 26.55 8.87
CA GLN A 27 3.12 26.17 8.66
C GLN A 27 3.20 24.67 8.40
N LEU A 28 4.16 24.26 7.56
CA LEU A 28 4.49 22.86 7.37
C LEU A 28 5.22 22.33 8.59
N ASP A 29 4.72 21.24 9.15
CA ASP A 29 5.43 20.39 10.09
C ASP A 29 6.02 19.21 9.32
N TRP A 30 7.34 19.19 9.19
CA TRP A 30 8.04 18.15 8.44
C TRP A 30 8.18 16.89 9.28
N LYS A 31 7.51 15.81 8.87
CA LYS A 31 7.76 14.46 9.35
C LYS A 31 8.49 13.69 8.26
N ILE A 32 9.81 13.69 8.34
CA ILE A 32 10.66 13.06 7.33
C ILE A 32 10.81 11.59 7.70
N ILE A 33 10.45 10.72 6.78
CA ILE A 33 10.73 9.28 6.86
C ILE A 33 12.16 9.09 6.38
N GLU A 34 12.93 8.30 7.11
CA GLU A 34 14.31 8.00 6.74
C GLU A 34 14.37 7.28 5.39
N ASN A 35 15.42 7.52 4.61
CA ASN A 35 15.63 6.85 3.34
C ASN A 35 16.20 5.43 3.55
N ASP A 36 15.46 4.63 4.30
CA ASP A 36 15.78 3.26 4.66
C ASP A 36 14.51 2.42 4.51
N CYS A 37 14.53 1.54 3.51
CA CYS A 37 13.42 0.69 3.12
C CYS A 37 13.16 -0.47 4.10
N GLU A 38 13.94 -0.60 5.18
CA GLU A 38 13.75 -1.63 6.20
C GLU A 38 13.32 -1.04 7.54
N LYS A 39 13.40 0.28 7.71
CA LYS A 39 13.17 0.93 9.00
C LYS A 39 11.69 1.26 9.22
N PRO A 40 11.03 0.69 10.25
CA PRO A 40 9.68 1.11 10.61
C PRO A 40 9.63 2.56 11.09
N PHE A 41 8.50 3.22 10.84
CA PHE A 41 8.26 4.58 11.30
C PHE A 41 6.82 4.73 11.79
N VAL A 42 6.54 5.82 12.50
CA VAL A 42 5.20 6.15 12.98
C VAL A 42 4.68 7.36 12.21
N ALA A 43 3.51 7.21 11.59
CA ALA A 43 2.78 8.31 10.97
C ALA A 43 1.34 8.31 11.48
N SER A 44 0.85 9.47 11.93
CA SER A 44 -0.52 9.62 12.45
C SER A 44 -0.90 8.61 13.56
N GLY A 45 0.07 8.25 14.41
CA GLY A 45 -0.12 7.27 15.49
C GLY A 45 -0.05 5.80 15.07
N LEU A 46 0.10 5.52 13.78
CA LEU A 46 0.20 4.17 13.24
C LEU A 46 1.66 3.80 12.97
N LYS A 47 2.10 2.65 13.49
CA LYS A 47 3.39 2.06 13.14
C LYS A 47 3.29 1.42 11.75
N LEU A 48 4.09 1.93 10.83
CA LEU A 48 4.19 1.46 9.45
C LEU A 48 5.51 0.71 9.29
N ILE A 49 5.43 -0.52 8.79
CA ILE A 49 6.56 -1.36 8.46
C ILE A 49 6.68 -1.39 6.93
N PRO A 50 7.75 -0.84 6.35
CA PRO A 50 7.96 -0.89 4.91
C PRO A 50 8.05 -2.35 4.42
N LEU A 51 7.50 -2.59 3.23
CA LEU A 51 7.55 -3.87 2.52
C LEU A 51 8.17 -3.63 1.14
N PRO A 52 9.50 -3.78 0.98
CA PRO A 52 10.16 -3.55 -0.29
C PRO A 52 9.69 -4.55 -1.36
N VAL A 53 9.23 -4.04 -2.50
CA VAL A 53 8.81 -4.85 -3.66
C VAL A 53 9.35 -4.25 -4.95
N MET A 54 9.34 -5.01 -6.03
CA MET A 54 9.83 -4.53 -7.33
C MET A 54 8.70 -3.91 -8.13
N HIS A 55 8.99 -2.81 -8.81
CA HIS A 55 8.14 -2.17 -9.81
C HIS A 55 8.95 -1.98 -11.09
N GLY A 56 9.06 -3.06 -11.87
CA GLY A 56 10.05 -3.19 -12.94
C GLY A 56 11.24 -4.03 -12.50
N GLU A 57 12.34 -3.95 -13.25
CA GLU A 57 13.56 -4.73 -12.94
C GLU A 57 14.55 -3.97 -12.06
N ASP A 58 14.55 -2.64 -12.10
CA ASP A 58 15.57 -1.78 -11.50
C ASP A 58 15.02 -0.80 -10.46
N TYR A 59 13.73 -0.88 -10.15
CA TYR A 59 13.08 0.03 -9.20
C TYR A 59 12.38 -0.72 -8.07
N THR A 60 12.82 -0.41 -6.83
CA THR A 60 12.19 -0.89 -5.60
C THR A 60 11.18 0.15 -5.11
N CYS A 61 9.92 -0.24 -5.01
CA CYS A 61 8.87 0.53 -4.36
C CYS A 61 8.56 -0.06 -2.98
N LEU A 62 7.72 0.64 -2.22
CA LEU A 62 7.33 0.23 -0.87
C LEU A 62 5.83 -0.03 -0.81
N GLY A 63 5.48 -1.26 -0.45
CA GLY A 63 4.24 -1.52 0.27
C GLY A 63 4.41 -1.19 1.76
N PHE A 64 3.33 -1.30 2.53
CA PHE A 64 3.36 -1.08 3.97
C PHE A 64 2.51 -2.12 4.71
N LEU A 65 3.08 -2.70 5.77
CA LEU A 65 2.38 -3.48 6.77
C LEU A 65 2.06 -2.59 7.99
N PHE A 66 0.84 -2.68 8.50
CA PHE A 66 0.41 -1.97 9.71
C PHE A 66 -0.75 -2.69 10.42
N GLY A 67 -1.05 -2.22 11.63
CA GLY A 67 -2.04 -2.83 12.52
C GLY A 67 -1.43 -3.96 13.36
N GLU A 68 -1.66 -3.91 14.67
CA GLU A 68 -1.17 -4.91 15.62
C GLU A 68 -2.20 -6.02 15.80
N THR A 69 -3.47 -5.64 15.97
CA THR A 69 -4.59 -6.58 16.17
C THR A 69 -5.18 -7.01 14.83
N TYR A 70 -5.27 -6.08 13.88
CA TYR A 70 -5.77 -6.32 12.53
C TYR A 70 -4.69 -5.98 11.50
N ARG A 71 -4.01 -7.01 11.00
CA ARG A 71 -2.81 -6.87 10.17
C ARG A 71 -3.18 -6.59 8.72
N VAL A 72 -2.82 -5.39 8.25
CA VAL A 72 -3.08 -4.94 6.88
C VAL A 72 -1.77 -4.78 6.12
N ALA A 73 -1.65 -5.42 4.97
CA ALA A 73 -0.61 -5.11 3.99
C ALA A 73 -1.20 -4.36 2.81
N TYR A 74 -0.70 -3.15 2.53
CA TYR A 74 -1.07 -2.35 1.36
C TYR A 74 0.11 -2.29 0.38
N ILE A 75 -0.07 -2.83 -0.82
CA ILE A 75 0.99 -3.00 -1.82
C ILE A 75 0.44 -2.65 -3.20
N SER A 76 0.67 -1.41 -3.65
CA SER A 76 0.38 -0.98 -5.02
C SER A 76 1.62 -1.09 -5.91
N ASP A 77 1.41 -0.99 -7.23
CA ASP A 77 2.49 -0.84 -8.22
C ASP A 77 3.60 -1.88 -8.07
N VAL A 78 3.28 -3.17 -8.20
CA VAL A 78 4.23 -4.27 -7.94
C VAL A 78 4.31 -5.24 -9.11
N SER A 79 5.50 -5.48 -9.66
CA SER A 79 5.76 -6.52 -10.66
C SER A 79 6.27 -7.83 -10.07
N ARG A 80 6.90 -7.78 -8.89
CA ARG A 80 7.50 -8.94 -8.23
C ARG A 80 7.71 -8.69 -6.73
N PHE A 81 7.36 -9.68 -5.91
CA PHE A 81 7.75 -9.70 -4.52
C PHE A 81 9.23 -10.07 -4.37
N LEU A 82 9.93 -9.39 -3.46
CA LEU A 82 11.20 -9.88 -2.96
C LEU A 82 10.98 -11.11 -2.07
N PRO A 83 11.84 -12.14 -2.09
CA PRO A 83 11.68 -13.31 -1.25
C PRO A 83 11.57 -13.01 0.25
N THR A 84 12.27 -11.96 0.71
CA THR A 84 12.22 -11.48 2.09
C THR A 84 10.84 -10.92 2.44
N THR A 85 10.29 -10.06 1.58
CA THR A 85 8.96 -9.46 1.75
C THR A 85 7.85 -10.50 1.67
N GLU A 86 7.90 -11.40 0.68
CA GLU A 86 6.93 -12.48 0.54
C GLU A 86 6.93 -13.36 1.80
N ARG A 87 8.10 -13.83 2.23
CA ARG A 87 8.23 -14.65 3.45
C ARG A 87 7.72 -13.92 4.71
N TYR A 88 7.94 -12.60 4.80
CA TYR A 88 7.55 -11.82 5.96
C TYR A 88 6.03 -11.67 6.11
N ILE A 89 5.29 -11.64 5.00
CA ILE A 89 3.84 -11.41 5.02
C ILE A 89 3.01 -12.67 4.71
N SER A 90 3.64 -13.76 4.24
CA SER A 90 2.99 -15.06 4.08
C SER A 90 2.48 -15.61 5.41
N LYS A 91 1.38 -16.36 5.34
CA LYS A 91 0.82 -17.08 6.48
C LYS A 91 1.86 -18.02 7.11
N SER A 92 1.96 -17.95 8.43
CA SER A 92 2.67 -18.88 9.32
C SER A 92 1.74 -19.29 10.47
N ASP A 93 2.17 -20.25 11.31
CA ASP A 93 1.32 -20.80 12.39
C ASP A 93 0.79 -19.72 13.35
N ASP A 94 1.57 -18.66 13.58
CA ASP A 94 1.23 -17.59 14.53
C ASP A 94 0.84 -16.27 13.86
N GLN A 95 0.94 -16.15 12.53
CA GLN A 95 0.72 -14.88 11.82
C GLN A 95 0.05 -15.07 10.46
N GLN A 96 -1.03 -14.34 10.23
CA GLN A 96 -1.72 -14.25 8.94
C GLN A 96 -2.16 -12.79 8.74
N LEU A 97 -2.13 -12.29 7.51
CA LEU A 97 -2.72 -11.00 7.19
C LEU A 97 -4.25 -11.07 7.31
N ASP A 98 -4.85 -10.11 8.01
CA ASP A 98 -6.30 -9.96 8.05
C ASP A 98 -6.82 -9.35 6.74
N LEU A 99 -6.01 -8.48 6.12
CA LEU A 99 -6.33 -7.81 4.87
C LEU A 99 -5.07 -7.59 4.03
N LEU A 100 -5.12 -8.05 2.78
CA LEU A 100 -4.15 -7.73 1.75
C LEU A 100 -4.78 -6.81 0.71
N ILE A 101 -4.19 -5.64 0.45
CA ILE A 101 -4.59 -4.75 -0.65
C ILE A 101 -3.48 -4.81 -1.70
N LEU A 102 -3.79 -5.29 -2.90
CA LEU A 102 -2.77 -5.69 -3.88
C LEU A 102 -3.08 -5.18 -5.30
N ASP A 103 -2.03 -4.80 -6.01
CA ASP A 103 -2.04 -4.38 -7.42
C ASP A 103 -2.54 -5.49 -8.39
N THR A 104 -3.34 -5.08 -9.38
CA THR A 104 -3.70 -5.87 -10.57
C THR A 104 -4.03 -4.94 -11.74
N LEU A 105 -3.09 -4.73 -12.66
CA LEU A 105 -3.23 -3.76 -13.75
C LEU A 105 -4.14 -4.26 -14.88
N TYR A 106 -3.70 -5.32 -15.57
CA TYR A 106 -4.43 -5.88 -16.72
C TYR A 106 -5.12 -7.19 -16.37
N LYS A 107 -6.21 -7.46 -17.09
CA LYS A 107 -7.01 -8.67 -16.89
C LYS A 107 -6.29 -9.93 -17.38
N ASN A 108 -5.48 -9.77 -18.43
CA ASN A 108 -4.78 -10.87 -19.08
C ASN A 108 -3.29 -10.55 -19.26
N GLY A 109 -2.50 -11.59 -19.51
CA GLY A 109 -1.08 -11.46 -19.81
C GLY A 109 -0.24 -11.03 -18.61
N SER A 110 0.81 -10.25 -18.89
CA SER A 110 1.81 -9.79 -17.93
C SER A 110 2.22 -8.37 -18.25
N HIS A 111 2.66 -7.62 -17.24
CA HIS A 111 3.26 -6.31 -17.41
C HIS A 111 4.65 -6.25 -16.76
N ASN A 112 5.53 -5.40 -17.28
CA ASN A 112 6.92 -5.32 -16.79
C ASN A 112 7.00 -4.72 -15.38
N THR A 113 6.08 -3.81 -15.05
CA THR A 113 6.12 -3.05 -13.80
C THR A 113 4.96 -3.35 -12.85
N HIS A 114 3.96 -4.11 -13.29
CA HIS A 114 2.76 -4.39 -12.51
C HIS A 114 2.40 -5.87 -12.58
N PHE A 115 1.71 -6.35 -11.55
CA PHE A 115 1.03 -7.62 -11.62
C PHE A 115 -0.19 -7.45 -12.50
N CYS A 116 -0.40 -8.44 -13.36
CA CYS A 116 -1.69 -8.66 -13.99
C CYS A 116 -2.47 -9.71 -13.19
N PHE A 117 -3.77 -9.79 -13.48
CA PHE A 117 -4.73 -10.60 -12.72
C PHE A 117 -4.25 -12.02 -12.39
N PRO A 118 -3.69 -12.81 -13.33
CA PRO A 118 -3.21 -14.16 -12.99
C PRO A 118 -2.08 -14.15 -11.94
N GLN A 119 -1.14 -13.20 -12.05
CA GLN A 119 -0.03 -13.07 -11.12
C GLN A 119 -0.52 -12.64 -9.73
N THR A 120 -1.49 -11.72 -9.69
CA THR A 120 -2.13 -11.27 -8.44
C THR A 120 -2.82 -12.43 -7.73
N LEU A 121 -3.62 -13.25 -8.43
CA LEU A 121 -4.29 -14.40 -7.83
C LEU A 121 -3.31 -15.45 -7.32
N GLU A 122 -2.25 -15.74 -8.07
CA GLU A 122 -1.19 -16.65 -7.60
C GLU A 122 -0.45 -16.09 -6.38
N ALA A 123 -0.20 -14.78 -6.33
CA ALA A 123 0.37 -14.15 -5.15
C ALA A 123 -0.56 -14.26 -3.93
N VAL A 124 -1.86 -13.99 -4.09
CA VAL A 124 -2.85 -14.16 -3.01
C VAL A 124 -2.84 -15.59 -2.47
N LYS A 125 -2.75 -16.60 -3.35
CA LYS A 125 -2.65 -18.01 -2.93
C LYS A 125 -1.39 -18.29 -2.12
N ARG A 126 -0.23 -17.78 -2.55
CA ARG A 126 1.05 -17.97 -1.85
C ARG A 126 1.08 -17.26 -0.49
N LEU A 127 0.51 -16.06 -0.40
CA LEU A 127 0.47 -15.26 0.83
C LEU A 127 -0.60 -15.74 1.82
N CYS A 128 -1.72 -16.28 1.30
CA CYS A 128 -2.86 -16.80 2.07
C CYS A 128 -3.41 -15.81 3.12
N PRO A 129 -3.82 -14.58 2.75
CA PRO A 129 -4.47 -13.65 3.68
C PRO A 129 -5.88 -14.14 4.06
N LYS A 130 -6.49 -13.56 5.11
CA LYS A 130 -7.89 -13.82 5.46
C LYS A 130 -8.86 -13.18 4.46
N GLN A 131 -8.46 -12.09 3.82
CA GLN A 131 -9.15 -11.52 2.66
C GLN A 131 -8.17 -10.69 1.81
N ALA A 132 -8.46 -10.52 0.52
CA ALA A 132 -7.73 -9.62 -0.35
C ALA A 132 -8.64 -8.66 -1.12
N LEU A 133 -8.18 -7.43 -1.30
CA LEU A 133 -8.80 -6.43 -2.17
C LEU A 133 -7.84 -6.06 -3.28
N LEU A 134 -8.32 -6.11 -4.51
CA LEU A 134 -7.49 -5.82 -5.66
C LEU A 134 -7.69 -4.36 -6.11
N ILE A 135 -6.58 -3.67 -6.41
CA ILE A 135 -6.53 -2.26 -6.83
C ILE A 135 -5.67 -2.10 -8.09
N GLY A 136 -5.63 -0.90 -8.68
CA GLY A 136 -4.77 -0.60 -9.83
C GLY A 136 -5.33 -1.04 -11.19
N MET A 137 -6.56 -1.57 -11.21
CA MET A 137 -7.22 -2.03 -12.43
C MET A 137 -7.38 -0.93 -13.47
N THR A 138 -7.12 -1.29 -14.74
CA THR A 138 -7.55 -0.48 -15.88
C THR A 138 -9.03 -0.71 -16.22
N HIS A 139 -9.53 -0.01 -17.24
CA HIS A 139 -10.90 -0.16 -17.76
C HIS A 139 -11.22 -1.54 -18.36
N GLU A 140 -10.23 -2.45 -18.47
CA GLU A 140 -10.47 -3.82 -18.92
C GLU A 140 -11.30 -4.64 -17.94
N PHE A 141 -11.32 -4.23 -16.66
CA PHE A 141 -12.11 -4.87 -15.62
C PHE A 141 -13.52 -4.29 -15.58
N ASP A 142 -14.50 -5.18 -15.66
CA ASP A 142 -15.88 -4.84 -15.31
C ASP A 142 -16.10 -5.17 -13.84
N HIS A 143 -16.36 -4.15 -13.03
CA HIS A 143 -16.38 -4.31 -11.57
C HIS A 143 -17.42 -5.32 -11.07
N HIS A 144 -18.58 -5.43 -11.72
CA HIS A 144 -19.62 -6.37 -11.30
C HIS A 144 -19.31 -7.78 -11.79
N ARG A 145 -19.10 -7.94 -13.10
CA ARG A 145 -18.87 -9.24 -13.73
C ARG A 145 -17.60 -9.91 -13.20
N ASP A 146 -16.53 -9.16 -12.99
CA ASP A 146 -15.27 -9.74 -12.53
C ASP A 146 -15.30 -10.05 -11.02
N ASN A 147 -16.13 -9.35 -10.24
CA ASN A 147 -16.43 -9.75 -8.87
C ASN A 147 -17.30 -11.02 -8.77
N GLU A 148 -18.19 -11.29 -9.73
CA GLU A 148 -18.90 -12.57 -9.80
C GLU A 148 -17.92 -13.73 -9.99
N PHE A 149 -16.96 -13.59 -10.91
CA PHE A 149 -15.88 -14.55 -11.09
C PHE A 149 -15.04 -14.71 -9.81
N LEU A 150 -14.65 -13.59 -9.18
CA LEU A 150 -13.86 -13.62 -7.95
C LEU A 150 -14.61 -14.27 -6.78
N MET A 151 -15.94 -14.13 -6.72
CA MET A 151 -16.75 -14.82 -5.71
C MET A 151 -16.67 -16.34 -5.88
N GLU A 152 -16.75 -16.86 -7.11
CA GLU A 152 -16.58 -18.30 -7.38
C GLU A 152 -15.16 -18.76 -7.07
N TRP A 153 -14.15 -17.99 -7.51
CA TRP A 153 -12.75 -18.24 -7.22
C TRP A 153 -12.50 -18.28 -5.71
N SER A 154 -13.06 -17.32 -4.96
CA SER A 154 -12.92 -17.22 -3.49
C SER A 154 -13.48 -18.44 -2.77
N ARG A 155 -14.64 -18.95 -3.22
CA ARG A 155 -15.23 -20.18 -2.67
C ARG A 155 -14.35 -21.40 -2.91
N ARG A 156 -13.72 -21.49 -4.08
CA ARG A 156 -12.83 -22.60 -4.44
C ARG A 156 -11.52 -22.58 -3.67
N GLU A 157 -10.88 -21.42 -3.58
CA GLU A 157 -9.56 -21.30 -2.93
C GLU A 157 -9.66 -21.09 -1.40
N GLY A 158 -10.84 -20.77 -0.88
CA GLY A 158 -11.07 -20.51 0.55
C GLY A 158 -10.52 -19.16 1.03
N ILE A 159 -10.19 -18.26 0.10
CA ILE A 159 -9.68 -16.91 0.38
C ILE A 159 -10.65 -15.91 -0.25
N PRO A 160 -11.39 -15.11 0.54
CA PRO A 160 -12.21 -14.01 0.04
C PRO A 160 -11.37 -12.99 -0.74
N VAL A 161 -11.69 -12.79 -2.01
CA VAL A 161 -11.06 -11.81 -2.90
C VAL A 161 -12.14 -11.03 -3.64
N GLN A 162 -11.96 -9.71 -3.74
CA GLN A 162 -12.79 -8.85 -4.58
C GLN A 162 -11.99 -7.69 -5.14
N LEU A 163 -12.47 -7.11 -6.24
CA LEU A 163 -12.02 -5.82 -6.73
C LEU A 163 -12.47 -4.72 -5.74
N ALA A 164 -11.56 -3.81 -5.39
CA ALA A 164 -11.92 -2.60 -4.66
C ALA A 164 -12.63 -1.59 -5.57
N HIS A 165 -13.21 -0.54 -4.96
CA HIS A 165 -13.81 0.57 -5.68
C HIS A 165 -13.60 1.90 -4.95
N ASP A 166 -13.74 3.00 -5.68
CA ASP A 166 -13.66 4.33 -5.12
C ASP A 166 -14.72 4.54 -4.04
N GLY A 167 -14.29 5.08 -2.90
CA GLY A 167 -15.15 5.28 -1.73
C GLY A 167 -15.41 4.03 -0.89
N LEU A 168 -14.83 2.88 -1.22
CA LEU A 168 -14.88 1.68 -0.37
C LEU A 168 -14.33 2.01 1.03
N ARG A 169 -15.08 1.60 2.06
CA ARG A 169 -14.68 1.76 3.46
C ARG A 169 -14.68 0.40 4.13
N ILE A 170 -13.62 0.13 4.89
CA ILE A 170 -13.43 -1.13 5.59
C ILE A 170 -13.28 -0.80 7.07
N PRO A 171 -14.23 -1.20 7.93
CA PRO A 171 -14.04 -1.08 9.36
C PRO A 171 -12.96 -2.09 9.80
N ILE A 172 -11.91 -1.59 10.42
CA ILE A 172 -10.79 -2.38 10.93
C ILE A 172 -10.41 -1.90 12.33
N ASP A 173 -9.88 -2.80 13.16
CA ASP A 173 -9.43 -2.51 14.52
C ASP A 173 -7.91 -2.62 14.58
N LEU A 174 -7.24 -1.48 14.40
CA LEU A 174 -5.78 -1.40 14.18
C LEU A 174 -4.96 -1.69 15.42
#